data_AF-A0A5K1F9Q9-F1
#
_entry.id   AF-A0A5K1F9Q9-F1
#
_cell.length_a   1.000
_cell.length_b   1.000
_cell.length_c   1.000
_cell.angle_alpha   90.00
_cell.angle_beta   90.00
_cell.angle_gamma   90.00
#
_symmetry.space_group_name_H-M   'P 1'
#
loop_
_entity.id
_entity.type
_entity.pdbx_description
1 polymer ?
#
loop_
_entity_poly.entity_id
_entity_poly.type
_entity_poly.pdbx_seq_one_letter_code
_entity_poly.pdbx_strand_id
1 'polypeptide(L)'
;SIVPNHSLVSYSIDLSPILLEHMYVGFSTGIQKLESKHYILAWSFMMDGKAPELDLSCLPSIPQDCTPLWKPFKLFLFIFAALVALLFLINMAGISYLTKRERKLMSENIDGWEMHYPHRHPYRKIYRATKGCREELGKGGFGSVYK
;
A
#
# COMPACT_ATOMS: atom_id res chain seq x y z
N SER A 1 -32.10 9.22 -13.23
CA SER A 1 -31.73 10.59 -13.63
C SER A 1 -32.96 11.25 -14.22
N ILE A 2 -33.23 12.51 -13.87
CA ILE A 2 -34.34 13.26 -14.46
C ILE A 2 -33.84 13.73 -15.83
N VAL A 3 -34.41 13.19 -16.91
CA VAL A 3 -34.09 13.63 -18.27
C VAL A 3 -35.02 14.79 -18.61
N PRO A 4 -34.51 16.00 -18.88
CA PRO A 4 -35.36 17.12 -19.27
C PRO A 4 -35.95 16.86 -20.67
N ASN A 5 -37.26 17.06 -20.81
CA ASN A 5 -38.00 16.82 -22.05
C ASN A 5 -37.95 17.99 -23.05
N HIS A 6 -37.34 19.12 -22.68
CA HIS A 6 -37.23 20.32 -23.51
C HIS A 6 -35.93 21.07 -23.22
N SER A 7 -35.49 21.90 -24.18
CA SER A 7 -34.31 22.74 -23.99
C SER A 7 -34.50 23.69 -22.81
N LEU A 8 -33.53 23.73 -21.91
CA LEU A 8 -33.55 24.61 -20.74
C LEU A 8 -33.13 26.05 -21.07
N VAL A 9 -32.51 26.27 -22.23
CA VAL A 9 -31.99 27.58 -22.67
C VAL A 9 -32.30 27.77 -24.15
N SER A 10 -32.86 28.93 -24.50
CA SER A 10 -33.07 29.36 -25.88
C SER A 10 -32.70 30.84 -25.99
N TYR A 11 -31.96 31.21 -27.04
CA TYR A 11 -31.51 32.59 -27.25
C TYR A 11 -31.52 32.91 -28.75
N SER A 12 -32.09 34.04 -29.13
CA SER A 12 -32.18 34.50 -30.52
C SER A 12 -30.98 35.37 -30.87
N ILE A 13 -30.14 34.88 -31.78
CA ILE A 13 -29.00 35.62 -32.36
C ILE A 13 -29.15 35.57 -33.86
N ASP A 14 -28.94 36.71 -34.52
CA ASP A 14 -28.73 36.72 -35.96
C ASP A 14 -27.28 36.29 -36.27
N LEU A 15 -27.15 35.08 -36.83
CA LEU A 15 -25.86 34.52 -37.24
C LEU A 15 -25.50 34.88 -38.69
N SER A 16 -26.43 35.45 -39.46
CA SER A 16 -26.21 35.89 -40.85
C SER A 16 -24.94 36.71 -41.08
N PRO A 17 -24.54 37.66 -40.20
CA PRO A 17 -23.32 38.44 -40.42
C PRO A 17 -22.02 37.66 -40.19
N ILE A 18 -22.08 36.49 -39.56
CA ILE A 18 -20.91 35.69 -39.16
C ILE A 18 -20.78 34.42 -40.02
N LEU A 19 -21.91 33.88 -40.47
CA LEU A 19 -21.92 32.68 -41.29
C LEU A 19 -21.33 32.98 -42.67
N LEU A 20 -20.36 32.17 -43.06
CA LEU A 20 -19.77 32.18 -44.39
C LEU A 20 -20.50 31.17 -45.28
N GLU A 21 -20.31 31.29 -46.59
CA GLU A 21 -20.88 30.37 -47.58
C GLU A 21 -20.52 28.90 -47.30
N HIS A 22 -19.31 28.66 -46.79
CA HIS A 22 -18.82 27.34 -46.42
C HIS A 22 -18.23 27.38 -45.01
N MET A 23 -18.75 26.53 -44.13
CA MET A 23 -18.28 26.41 -42.75
C MET A 23 -18.26 24.94 -42.32
N TYR A 24 -17.53 24.67 -41.24
CA TYR A 24 -17.46 23.35 -40.64
C TYR A 24 -18.09 23.39 -39.25
N VAL A 25 -18.90 22.38 -38.94
CA VAL A 25 -19.50 22.19 -37.63
C VAL A 25 -18.92 20.91 -37.04
N GLY A 26 -18.62 20.94 -35.75
CA GLY A 26 -18.08 19.79 -35.06
C GLY A 26 -18.07 20.02 -33.55
N PHE A 27 -17.58 19.01 -32.85
CA PHE A 27 -17.47 19.04 -31.40
C PHE A 27 -16.03 19.32 -30.99
N SER A 28 -15.87 20.11 -29.93
CA SER A 28 -14.58 20.35 -29.30
C SER A 28 -14.70 20.08 -27.81
N THR A 29 -13.71 19.40 -27.25
CA THR A 29 -13.67 19.04 -25.83
C THR A 29 -12.34 19.48 -25.24
N GLY A 30 -12.40 20.21 -24.12
CA GLY A 30 -11.22 20.55 -23.34
C GLY A 30 -10.99 19.54 -22.23
N ILE A 31 -9.75 19.08 -22.06
CA ILE A 31 -9.35 18.26 -20.91
C ILE A 31 -8.81 19.21 -19.84
N GLN A 32 -9.46 19.27 -18.69
CA GLN A 32 -8.91 19.97 -17.51
C GLN A 32 -8.10 18.99 -16.65
N LYS A 33 -7.65 19.39 -15.45
CA LYS A 33 -6.76 18.59 -14.57
C LYS A 33 -7.25 17.17 -14.22
N LEU A 34 -8.51 16.84 -14.53
CA LEU A 34 -9.10 15.53 -14.32
C LEU A 34 -9.30 14.84 -15.67
N GLU A 35 -8.87 13.58 -15.78
CA GLU A 35 -9.13 12.76 -16.97
C GLU A 35 -10.65 12.60 -17.15
N SER A 36 -11.23 13.32 -18.10
CA SER A 36 -12.61 13.14 -18.54
C SER A 36 -12.63 12.48 -19.91
N LYS A 37 -13.48 11.46 -20.06
CA LYS A 37 -13.70 10.76 -21.33
C LYS A 37 -14.96 11.29 -21.98
N HIS A 38 -14.82 11.75 -23.21
CA HIS A 38 -15.91 12.34 -23.98
C HIS A 38 -16.21 11.43 -25.17
N TYR A 39 -17.39 10.80 -25.15
CA TYR A 39 -17.85 9.91 -26.21
C TYR A 39 -19.03 10.52 -26.94
N ILE A 40 -18.91 10.63 -28.26
CA ILE A 40 -20.01 11.00 -29.15
C ILE A 40 -20.46 9.70 -29.81
N LEU A 41 -21.57 9.15 -29.34
CA LEU A 41 -22.10 7.88 -29.89
C LEU A 41 -22.75 8.08 -31.25
N ALA A 42 -23.38 9.25 -31.44
CA ALA A 42 -24.25 9.50 -32.56
C ALA A 42 -24.45 11.02 -32.73
N TRP A 43 -24.61 11.48 -33.97
CA TRP A 43 -24.91 12.87 -34.29
C TRP A 43 -25.67 12.96 -35.62
N SER A 44 -26.69 13.82 -35.68
CA SER A 44 -27.39 14.23 -36.90
C SER A 44 -27.54 15.75 -36.89
N PHE A 45 -27.30 16.36 -38.04
CA PHE A 45 -27.28 17.80 -38.21
C PHE A 45 -27.83 18.15 -39.58
N MET A 46 -28.69 19.17 -39.62
CA MET A 46 -29.20 19.76 -40.84
C MET A 46 -29.43 21.25 -40.60
N MET A 47 -28.99 22.10 -41.54
CA MET A 47 -29.15 23.55 -41.47
C MET A 47 -30.58 23.97 -41.82
N ASP A 48 -31.09 23.46 -42.94
CA ASP A 48 -32.39 23.83 -43.47
C ASP A 48 -33.38 22.66 -43.36
N GLY A 49 -34.06 22.57 -42.21
CA GLY A 49 -35.19 21.66 -41.99
C GLY A 49 -35.01 20.69 -40.81
N LYS A 50 -35.75 19.58 -40.83
CA LYS A 50 -35.72 18.56 -39.77
C LYS A 50 -34.60 17.55 -40.00
N ALA A 51 -33.59 17.55 -39.13
CA ALA A 51 -32.48 16.60 -39.21
C ALA A 51 -32.98 15.14 -39.21
N PRO A 52 -32.30 14.22 -39.94
CA PRO A 52 -32.65 12.80 -39.94
C PRO A 52 -32.73 12.22 -38.52
N GLU A 53 -33.76 11.40 -38.26
CA GLU A 53 -33.92 10.74 -36.97
C GLU A 53 -32.79 9.74 -36.77
N LEU A 54 -32.19 9.78 -35.57
CA LEU A 54 -31.13 8.87 -35.18
C LEU A 54 -31.72 7.56 -34.68
N ASP A 55 -31.29 6.45 -35.29
CA ASP A 55 -31.58 5.15 -34.73
C ASP A 55 -30.67 4.86 -33.53
N LEU A 56 -31.20 5.10 -32.33
CA LEU A 56 -30.48 4.85 -31.08
C LEU A 56 -30.31 3.35 -30.79
N SER A 57 -31.05 2.48 -31.46
CA SER A 57 -30.99 1.03 -31.23
C SER A 57 -29.72 0.38 -31.82
N CYS A 58 -29.12 1.03 -32.82
CA CYS A 58 -27.90 0.58 -33.48
C CYS A 58 -26.60 1.08 -32.82
N LEU A 59 -26.68 1.75 -31.67
CA LEU A 59 -25.51 2.37 -31.06
C LEU A 59 -24.58 1.36 -30.38
N PRO A 60 -23.26 1.47 -30.57
CA PRO A 60 -22.31 0.65 -29.83
C PRO A 60 -22.37 0.99 -28.34
N SER A 61 -22.13 -0.02 -27.50
CA SER A 61 -21.97 0.21 -26.06
C SER A 61 -20.73 1.06 -25.79
N ILE A 62 -20.86 2.05 -24.91
CA ILE A 62 -19.73 2.85 -24.43
C ILE A 62 -18.68 1.91 -23.85
N PRO A 63 -17.38 2.05 -24.19
CA PRO A 63 -16.33 1.25 -23.58
C PRO A 63 -16.38 1.45 -22.07
N GLN A 64 -16.72 0.38 -21.35
CA GLN A 64 -16.56 0.36 -19.90
C GLN A 64 -15.07 0.35 -19.63
N ASP A 65 -14.61 1.40 -18.97
CA ASP A 65 -13.28 1.39 -18.37
C ASP A 65 -13.23 0.29 -17.33
N CYS A 66 -12.74 -0.87 -17.76
CA CYS A 66 -12.14 -1.82 -16.86
C CYS A 66 -10.90 -1.11 -16.30
N THR A 67 -11.10 -0.30 -15.26
CA THR A 67 -9.97 0.27 -14.51
C THR A 67 -9.08 -0.92 -14.16
N PRO A 68 -7.83 -0.95 -14.63
CA PRO A 68 -7.00 -2.11 -14.39
C PRO A 68 -6.79 -2.20 -12.89
N LEU A 69 -7.42 -3.21 -12.27
CA LEU A 69 -7.22 -3.64 -10.88
C LEU A 69 -5.74 -3.86 -10.53
N TRP A 70 -4.85 -3.77 -11.50
CA TRP A 70 -3.40 -3.82 -11.35
C TRP A 70 -2.80 -2.58 -10.67
N LYS A 71 -3.42 -1.39 -10.77
CA LYS A 71 -2.93 -0.20 -10.07
C LYS A 71 -2.98 -0.37 -8.53
N PRO A 72 -4.09 -0.79 -7.91
CA PRO A 72 -4.10 -1.04 -6.46
C PRO A 72 -3.25 -2.25 -6.07
N PHE A 73 -3.13 -3.28 -6.92
CA PHE A 73 -2.31 -4.46 -6.64
C PHE A 73 -0.82 -4.12 -6.53
N LYS A 74 -0.28 -3.29 -7.43
CA LYS A 74 1.13 -2.84 -7.35
C LYS A 74 1.38 -2.03 -6.08
N LEU A 75 0.48 -1.10 -5.73
CA LEU A 75 0.61 -0.31 -4.50
C LEU A 75 0.57 -1.20 -3.25
N PHE A 76 -0.34 -2.17 -3.22
CA PHE A 76 -0.45 -3.14 -2.13
C PHE A 76 0.84 -3.97 -1.98
N LEU A 77 1.43 -4.43 -3.09
CA LEU A 77 2.68 -5.19 -3.08
C LEU A 77 3.85 -4.35 -2.51
N PHE A 78 3.95 -3.08 -2.89
CA PHE A 78 4.98 -2.17 -2.35
C PHE A 78 4.82 -1.94 -0.85
N ILE A 79 3.58 -1.69 -0.38
CA ILE A 79 3.29 -1.49 1.05
C ILE A 79 3.63 -2.77 1.83
N PHE A 80 3.24 -3.94 1.33
CA PHE A 80 3.52 -5.22 1.96
C PHE A 80 5.02 -5.49 2.04
N ALA A 81 5.76 -5.29 0.95
CA ALA A 81 7.22 -5.46 0.91
C ALA A 81 7.93 -4.52 1.90
N ALA A 82 7.50 -3.25 1.97
CA ALA A 82 8.04 -2.28 2.92
C ALA A 82 7.81 -2.69 4.38
N LEU A 83 6.61 -3.22 4.69
CA LEU A 83 6.28 -3.69 6.04
C LEU A 83 7.15 -4.88 6.46
N VAL A 84 7.32 -5.86 5.57
CA VAL A 84 8.16 -7.04 5.82
C VAL A 84 9.63 -6.63 6.02
N ALA A 85 10.14 -5.72 5.20
CA ALA A 85 11.49 -5.20 5.34
C ALA A 85 11.69 -4.47 6.67
N LEU A 86 10.73 -3.65 7.10
CA LEU A 86 10.79 -2.94 8.37
C LEU A 86 10.81 -3.91 9.57
N LEU A 87 9.93 -4.92 9.56
CA LEU A 87 9.90 -5.95 10.60
C LEU A 87 11.21 -6.73 10.68
N PHE A 88 11.82 -7.03 9.52
CA PHE A 88 13.12 -7.70 9.47
C PHE A 88 14.23 -6.85 10.09
N LEU A 89 14.28 -5.55 9.76
CA LEU A 89 15.24 -4.61 10.34
C LEU A 89 15.09 -4.50 11.86
N ILE A 90 13.86 -4.42 12.37
CA ILE A 90 13.59 -4.35 13.82
C ILE A 90 14.09 -5.63 14.51
N ASN A 91 13.81 -6.81 13.96
CA ASN A 91 14.29 -8.07 14.52
C ASN A 91 15.82 -8.16 14.53
N MET A 92 16.47 -7.81 13.42
CA MET A 92 17.93 -7.82 13.32
C MET A 92 18.57 -6.84 14.30
N ALA A 93 18.02 -5.63 14.44
CA ALA A 93 18.48 -4.66 15.43
C ALA A 93 18.28 -5.16 16.86
N GLY A 94 17.12 -5.78 17.16
CA GLY A 94 16.83 -6.37 18.47
C GLY A 94 17.81 -7.48 18.85
N ILE A 95 18.05 -8.44 17.96
CA ILE A 95 19.02 -9.52 18.17
C ILE A 95 20.43 -8.96 18.35
N SER A 96 20.84 -8.01 17.49
CA SER A 96 22.15 -7.36 17.60
C SER A 96 22.33 -6.64 18.94
N TYR A 97 21.31 -5.90 19.39
CA TYR A 97 21.32 -5.23 20.69
C TYR A 97 21.42 -6.22 21.85
N LEU A 98 20.63 -7.29 21.84
CA LEU A 98 20.65 -8.33 22.88
C LEU A 98 22.01 -9.02 22.97
N THR A 99 22.58 -9.41 21.82
CA THR A 99 23.91 -10.05 21.79
C THR A 99 25.02 -9.10 22.21
N LYS A 100 24.94 -7.81 21.87
CA LYS A 100 25.90 -6.79 22.33
C LYS A 100 25.76 -6.55 23.83
N ARG A 101 24.54 -6.53 24.36
CA ARG A 101 24.27 -6.38 25.80
C ARG A 101 24.82 -7.56 26.59
N GLU A 102 24.53 -8.79 26.18
CA GLU A 102 25.08 -10.00 26.81
C GLU A 102 26.61 -10.02 26.73
N ARG A 103 27.20 -9.63 25.59
CA ARG A 103 28.67 -9.51 25.47
C ARG A 103 29.28 -8.46 26.39
N LYS A 104 28.66 -7.28 26.52
CA LYS A 104 29.13 -6.25 27.47
C LYS A 104 29.09 -6.75 28.91
N LEU A 105 27.98 -7.36 29.33
CA LEU A 105 27.83 -7.96 30.66
C LEU A 105 28.87 -9.07 30.93
N MET A 106 29.24 -9.82 29.89
CA MET A 106 30.25 -10.87 29.99
C MET A 106 31.69 -10.34 29.95
N SER A 107 31.94 -9.27 29.21
CA SER A 107 33.26 -8.65 29.04
C SER A 107 33.71 -7.83 30.25
N GLU A 108 32.78 -7.28 31.03
CA GLU A 108 33.09 -6.50 32.24
C GLU A 108 33.56 -7.37 33.42
N ASN A 109 33.55 -8.70 33.28
CA ASN A 109 33.92 -9.64 34.35
C ASN A 109 35.21 -10.42 34.10
N ILE A 110 35.94 -10.20 32.99
CA ILE A 110 37.22 -10.89 32.75
C ILE A 110 38.32 -9.82 32.72
N ASP A 111 38.80 -9.48 33.90
CA ASP A 111 40.00 -8.65 34.01
C ASP A 111 41.24 -9.46 33.59
N GLY A 112 42.24 -8.80 33.00
CA GLY A 112 43.40 -9.47 32.37
C GLY A 112 44.21 -10.41 33.28
N TRP A 113 44.06 -10.30 34.61
CA TRP A 113 44.67 -11.18 35.61
C TRP A 113 44.00 -12.58 35.68
N GLU A 114 42.80 -12.77 35.14
CA GLU A 114 42.02 -14.01 35.24
C GLU A 114 42.40 -15.10 34.22
N MET A 115 43.25 -14.79 33.24
CA MET A 115 43.66 -15.75 32.18
C MET A 115 44.49 -16.93 32.73
N HIS A 116 45.09 -16.78 33.91
CA HIS A 116 46.01 -17.76 34.50
C HIS A 116 45.41 -18.60 35.64
N TYR A 117 44.12 -18.47 35.96
CA TYR A 117 43.45 -19.17 37.08
C TYR A 117 42.12 -19.85 36.67
N PRO A 118 41.56 -20.77 37.50
CA PRO A 118 40.27 -21.40 37.23
C PRO A 118 39.18 -20.33 37.06
N HIS A 119 38.53 -20.33 35.90
CA HIS A 119 37.67 -19.23 35.48
C HIS A 119 36.35 -19.21 36.28
N ARG A 120 35.96 -18.04 36.79
CA ARG A 120 34.66 -17.86 37.44
C ARG A 120 33.55 -17.91 36.38
N HIS A 121 32.75 -18.97 36.39
CA HIS A 121 31.58 -19.04 35.51
C HIS A 121 30.46 -18.14 36.04
N PRO A 122 29.79 -17.35 35.17
CA PRO A 122 28.71 -16.48 35.60
C PRO A 122 27.56 -17.31 36.19
N TYR A 123 27.03 -16.89 37.35
CA TYR A 123 26.01 -17.61 38.10
C TYR A 123 24.81 -18.03 37.24
N ARG A 124 24.38 -17.17 36.31
CA ARG A 124 23.28 -17.47 35.38
C ARG A 124 23.54 -18.69 34.48
N LYS A 125 24.81 -18.94 34.11
CA LYS A 125 25.21 -20.10 33.31
C LYS A 125 25.20 -21.37 34.16
N ILE A 126 25.71 -21.29 35.39
CA ILE A 126 25.67 -22.42 36.33
C ILE A 126 24.22 -22.74 36.68
N TYR A 127 23.42 -21.75 37.06
CA TYR A 127 22.00 -21.89 37.37
C TYR A 127 21.20 -22.52 36.22
N ARG A 128 21.49 -22.15 34.97
CA ARG A 128 20.87 -22.76 33.80
C ARG A 128 21.36 -24.19 33.58
N ALA A 129 22.63 -24.47 33.79
CA ALA A 129 23.20 -25.81 33.67
C ALA A 129 22.68 -26.76 34.75
N THR A 130 22.53 -26.28 35.98
CA THR A 130 22.01 -27.06 37.12
C THR A 130 20.50 -27.02 37.25
N LYS A 131 19.77 -26.34 36.34
CA LYS A 131 18.33 -26.07 36.43
C LYS A 131 17.91 -25.51 37.80
N GLY A 132 18.82 -24.84 38.50
CA GLY A 132 18.61 -24.29 39.85
C GLY A 132 18.67 -25.31 40.98
N CYS A 133 19.36 -26.45 40.79
CA CYS A 133 19.54 -27.50 41.79
C CYS A 133 18.23 -27.89 42.48
N ARG A 134 17.24 -28.31 41.67
CA ARG A 134 15.87 -28.55 42.15
C ARG A 134 15.64 -29.99 42.59
N GLU A 135 16.57 -30.89 42.30
CA GLU A 135 16.41 -32.31 42.60
C GLU A 135 17.10 -32.64 43.93
N GLU A 136 16.34 -33.00 44.95
CA GLU A 136 16.90 -33.40 46.24
C GLU A 136 17.49 -34.81 46.14
N LEU A 137 18.81 -34.93 46.24
CA LEU A 137 19.52 -36.20 46.17
C LEU A 137 19.46 -36.99 47.48
N GLY A 138 19.16 -36.32 48.59
CA GLY A 138 19.00 -36.96 49.89
C GLY A 138 19.06 -35.98 51.06
N LYS A 139 18.50 -36.41 52.20
CA LYS A 139 18.48 -35.70 53.49
C LYS A 139 19.15 -36.56 54.56
N GLY A 140 20.05 -35.96 55.33
CA GLY A 140 20.70 -36.59 56.49
C GLY A 140 20.84 -35.62 57.66
N GLY A 141 21.59 -36.02 58.70
CA GLY A 141 21.79 -35.23 59.93
C GLY A 141 22.48 -33.87 59.73
N PHE A 142 23.03 -33.60 58.54
CA PHE A 142 23.68 -32.35 58.16
C PHE A 142 22.90 -31.53 57.12
N GLY A 143 21.64 -31.91 56.83
CA GLY A 143 20.77 -31.19 55.90
C GLY A 143 20.50 -31.93 54.58
N SER A 144 20.01 -31.19 53.60
CA SER A 144 19.52 -31.69 52.31
C SER A 144 20.50 -31.33 51.19
N VAL A 145 20.88 -32.30 50.37
CA VAL A 145 21.76 -32.09 49.23
C VAL A 145 20.93 -32.06 47.95
N TYR A 146 21.16 -31.05 47.10
CA TYR A 146 20.43 -30.86 45.86
C TYR A 146 21.35 -30.99 44.63
N LYS A 147 20.78 -31.43 43.50
CA LYS A 147 21.42 -31.55 42.19
C LYS A 147 20.74 -30.68 41.16
#